data_AF-E5YH58-F1
#
_entry.id   AF-E5YH58-F1
#
_cell.length_a   1.000
_cell.length_b   1.000
_cell.length_c   1.000
_cell.angle_alpha   90.00
_cell.angle_beta   90.00
_cell.angle_gamma   90.00
#
_symmetry.space_group_name_H-M   'P 1'
#
loop_
_entity.id
_entity.type
_entity.pdbx_description
1 polymer ?
#
loop_
_entity_poly.entity_id
_entity_poly.type
_entity_poly.pdbx_seq_one_letter_code
_entity_poly.pdbx_strand_id
1 'polypeptide(L)'
;MDQDDVKAKALSKTTIMKNDLFIRDKLKKIDNIGVAIFFAIPLILFLLGGASLAHWVALLWPLYSLGFVIYFRKILKTISNKSLQMTRMYSFYALARFILIGFPLVGLYILCQVAR
;
A
#
# COMPACT_ATOMS: atom_id res chain seq x y z
N MET A 1 21.16 19.86 -35.84
CA MET A 1 20.55 19.16 -34.69
C MET A 1 21.65 19.04 -33.66
N ASP A 2 21.57 19.88 -32.64
CA ASP A 2 22.72 20.32 -31.84
C ASP A 2 23.17 19.24 -30.84
N GLN A 3 24.48 18.98 -30.77
CA GLN A 3 25.03 17.88 -29.98
C GLN A 3 24.85 18.12 -28.47
N ASP A 4 24.72 19.38 -28.07
CA ASP A 4 24.48 19.81 -26.69
C ASP A 4 23.03 19.56 -26.22
N ASP A 5 22.04 19.70 -27.11
CA ASP A 5 20.64 19.35 -26.82
C ASP A 5 20.46 17.84 -26.55
N VAL A 6 21.20 17.00 -27.29
CA VAL A 6 21.17 15.54 -27.09
C VAL A 6 21.78 15.17 -25.74
N LYS A 7 22.86 15.84 -25.34
CA LYS A 7 23.54 15.61 -24.07
C LYS A 7 22.70 16.07 -22.87
N ALA A 8 22.08 17.25 -22.96
CA ALA A 8 21.18 17.78 -21.94
C ALA A 8 19.94 16.89 -21.75
N LYS A 9 19.36 16.39 -22.85
CA LYS A 9 18.21 15.48 -22.80
C LYS A 9 18.56 14.11 -22.23
N ALA A 10 19.76 13.58 -22.53
CA ALA A 10 20.26 12.35 -21.94
C ALA A 10 20.48 12.49 -20.43
N LEU A 11 21.10 13.60 -19.98
CA LEU A 11 21.35 13.90 -18.57
C LEU A 11 20.04 14.02 -17.77
N SER A 12 19.06 14.76 -18.32
CA SER A 12 17.71 14.87 -17.76
C SER A 12 17.04 13.50 -17.60
N LYS A 13 17.12 12.64 -18.62
CA LYS A 13 16.53 11.29 -18.60
C LYS A 13 17.17 10.39 -17.54
N THR A 14 18.49 10.43 -17.37
CA THR A 14 19.18 9.71 -16.29
C THR A 14 18.83 10.20 -14.90
N THR A 15 18.66 11.51 -14.72
CA THR A 15 18.28 12.11 -13.43
C THR A 15 16.86 11.71 -13.03
N ILE A 16 15.91 11.75 -13.99
CA ILE A 16 14.53 11.26 -13.79
C ILE A 16 14.55 9.77 -13.41
N MET A 17 15.34 8.96 -14.10
CA MET A 17 15.43 7.52 -13.82
C MET A 17 16.03 7.21 -12.44
N LYS A 18 17.04 7.95 -12.00
CA LYS A 18 17.62 7.82 -10.64
C LYS A 18 16.61 8.23 -9.56
N ASN A 19 15.86 9.31 -9.79
CA ASN A 19 14.83 9.76 -8.87
C ASN A 19 13.68 8.73 -8.75
N ASP A 20 13.25 8.16 -9.88
CA ASP A 20 12.23 7.12 -9.91
C ASP A 20 12.67 5.85 -9.15
N LEU A 21 13.95 5.44 -9.30
CA LEU A 21 14.54 4.32 -8.54
C LEU A 21 14.54 4.59 -7.03
N PHE A 22 14.91 5.80 -6.61
CA PHE A 22 14.89 6.18 -5.20
C PHE A 22 13.47 6.19 -4.62
N ILE A 23 12.49 6.68 -5.39
CA ILE A 23 11.08 6.65 -5.01
C ILE A 23 10.62 5.19 -4.86
N ARG A 24 11.00 4.29 -5.78
CA ARG A 24 10.67 2.85 -5.70
C ARG A 24 11.20 2.20 -4.42
N ASP A 25 12.46 2.44 -4.05
CA ASP A 25 13.03 1.88 -2.82
C ASP A 25 12.32 2.41 -1.58
N LYS A 26 11.90 3.68 -1.59
CA LYS A 26 11.04 4.23 -0.54
C LYS A 26 9.68 3.53 -0.49
N LEU A 27 9.00 3.33 -1.62
CA LEU A 27 7.72 2.60 -1.65
C LEU A 27 7.87 1.17 -1.13
N LYS A 28 8.95 0.48 -1.47
CA LYS A 28 9.20 -0.88 -0.97
C LYS A 28 9.43 -0.91 0.54
N LYS A 29 10.16 0.06 1.08
CA LYS A 29 10.34 0.21 2.54
C LYS A 29 9.00 0.51 3.22
N ILE A 30 8.19 1.40 2.65
CA ILE A 30 6.86 1.73 3.18
C ILE A 30 5.94 0.51 3.15
N ASP A 31 5.97 -0.29 2.07
CA ASP A 31 5.20 -1.53 1.96
C ASP A 31 5.57 -2.50 3.09
N ASN A 32 6.87 -2.71 3.35
CA ASN A 32 7.34 -3.58 4.42
C ASN A 32 7.01 -3.06 5.83
N ILE A 33 7.13 -1.74 6.04
CA ILE A 33 6.71 -1.10 7.30
C ILE A 33 5.19 -1.24 7.48
N GLY A 34 4.42 -1.15 6.40
CA GLY A 34 2.98 -1.36 6.40
C GLY A 34 2.61 -2.75 6.92
N VAL A 35 3.32 -3.80 6.47
CA VAL A 35 3.16 -5.16 7.01
C VAL A 35 3.46 -5.20 8.51
N ALA A 36 4.58 -4.62 8.94
CA ALA A 36 4.99 -4.64 10.33
C ALA A 36 3.94 -3.96 11.24
N ILE A 37 3.42 -2.80 10.83
CA ILE A 37 2.37 -2.09 11.56
C ILE A 37 1.06 -2.89 11.58
N PHE A 38 0.71 -3.53 10.46
CA PHE A 38 -0.51 -4.34 10.35
C PHE A 38 -0.55 -5.49 11.37
N PHE A 39 0.59 -6.10 11.68
CA PHE A 39 0.72 -7.11 12.73
C PHE A 39 0.95 -6.51 14.13
N ALA A 40 1.59 -5.35 14.23
CA ALA A 40 1.81 -4.69 15.51
C ALA A 40 0.49 -4.20 16.15
N ILE A 41 -0.47 -3.70 15.36
CA ILE A 41 -1.77 -3.22 15.86
C ILE A 41 -2.50 -4.30 16.69
N PRO A 42 -2.80 -5.50 16.15
CA PRO A 42 -3.45 -6.55 16.93
C PRO A 42 -2.61 -7.03 18.11
N LEU A 43 -1.28 -7.08 17.98
CA LEU A 43 -0.39 -7.49 19.06
C LEU A 43 -0.46 -6.52 20.25
N ILE A 44 -0.39 -5.21 19.99
CA ILE A 44 -0.46 -4.17 21.02
C ILE A 44 -1.85 -4.16 21.67
N LEU A 45 -2.93 -4.27 20.88
CA LEU A 45 -4.30 -4.32 21.40
C LEU A 45 -4.53 -5.55 22.29
N PHE A 46 -3.99 -6.70 21.88
CA PHE A 46 -4.05 -7.93 22.66
C PHE A 46 -3.28 -7.78 23.99
N LEU A 47 -2.08 -7.20 23.97
CA LEU A 47 -1.28 -6.98 25.17
C LEU A 47 -1.93 -5.98 26.15
N LEU A 48 -2.62 -4.95 25.65
CA LEU A 48 -3.20 -3.89 26.48
C LEU A 48 -4.57 -4.22 27.07
N GLY A 49 -5.43 -4.94 26.34
CA GLY A 49 -6.81 -5.20 26.79
C GLY A 49 -7.34 -6.59 26.45
N GLY A 50 -6.46 -7.53 26.12
CA GLY A 50 -6.80 -8.93 25.91
C GLY A 50 -7.85 -9.14 24.83
N ALA A 51 -8.70 -10.16 25.03
CA ALA A 51 -9.75 -10.52 24.08
C ALA A 51 -10.85 -9.46 23.91
N SER A 52 -11.05 -8.59 24.90
CA SER A 52 -12.09 -7.55 24.85
C SER A 52 -11.79 -6.49 23.78
N LEU A 53 -10.51 -6.14 23.58
CA LEU A 53 -10.09 -5.19 22.54
C LEU A 53 -9.83 -5.85 21.19
N ALA A 54 -9.62 -7.17 21.16
CA ALA A 54 -9.32 -7.90 19.93
C ALA A 54 -10.41 -7.79 18.86
N HIS A 55 -11.68 -7.62 19.26
CA HIS A 55 -12.79 -7.43 18.32
C HIS A 55 -12.67 -6.13 17.50
N TRP A 56 -12.04 -5.09 18.07
CA TRP A 56 -11.81 -3.82 17.36
C TRP A 56 -10.78 -3.97 16.24
N VAL A 57 -9.91 -4.99 16.28
CA VAL A 57 -8.96 -5.30 15.21
C VAL A 57 -9.69 -5.54 13.89
N ALA A 58 -10.85 -6.23 13.94
CA ALA A 58 -11.64 -6.51 12.74
C ALA A 58 -12.10 -5.23 12.03
N LEU A 59 -12.32 -4.14 12.78
CA LEU A 59 -12.70 -2.83 12.23
C LEU A 59 -11.48 -1.97 11.87
N LEU A 60 -10.39 -2.08 12.65
CA LEU A 60 -9.15 -1.35 12.41
C LEU A 60 -8.40 -1.83 11.16
N TRP A 61 -8.41 -3.11 10.83
CA TRP A 61 -7.73 -3.65 9.65
C TRP A 61 -8.22 -3.09 8.31
N PRO A 62 -9.54 -3.07 7.99
CA PRO A 62 -10.02 -2.44 6.77
C PRO A 62 -9.78 -0.92 6.79
N LEU A 63 -9.92 -0.26 7.94
CA LEU A 63 -9.68 1.18 8.07
C LEU A 63 -8.21 1.54 7.78
N TYR A 64 -7.28 0.78 8.37
CA TYR A 64 -5.85 0.91 8.12
C TYR A 64 -5.51 0.61 6.66
N SER A 65 -6.05 -0.48 6.10
CA SER A 65 -5.85 -0.86 4.70
C SER A 65 -6.32 0.23 3.73
N LEU A 66 -7.45 0.89 4.03
CA LEU A 66 -7.97 2.02 3.25
C LEU A 66 -6.98 3.19 3.27
N GLY A 67 -6.56 3.61 4.46
CA GLY A 67 -5.59 4.69 4.62
C GLY A 67 -4.27 4.39 3.90
N PHE A 68 -3.76 3.17 4.06
CA PHE A 68 -2.55 2.71 3.38
C PHE A 68 -2.70 2.77 1.86
N VAL A 69 -3.79 2.23 1.29
CA VAL A 69 -4.03 2.24 -0.17
C VAL A 69 -4.11 3.66 -0.72
N ILE A 70 -4.77 4.59 -0.01
CA ILE A 70 -4.85 6.00 -0.43
C ILE A 70 -3.47 6.65 -0.41
N TYR A 71 -2.72 6.48 0.69
CA TYR A 71 -1.37 7.03 0.83
C TYR A 71 -0.42 6.47 -0.23
N PHE A 72 -0.44 5.15 -0.41
CA PHE A 72 0.37 4.44 -1.39
C PHE A 72 0.07 4.89 -2.81
N ARG A 73 -1.22 5.08 -3.16
CA ARG A 73 -1.64 5.63 -4.47
C ARG A 73 -1.17 7.07 -4.68
N LYS A 74 -1.19 7.91 -3.64
CA LYS A 74 -0.69 9.29 -3.74
C LYS A 74 0.79 9.30 -4.12
N ILE A 75 1.61 8.49 -3.47
CA ILE A 75 3.05 8.37 -3.79
C ILE A 75 3.26 7.75 -5.17
N LEU A 76 2.47 6.73 -5.53
CA LEU A 76 2.57 6.09 -6.85
C LEU A 76 2.29 7.05 -8.01
N LYS A 77 1.35 7.99 -7.84
CA LYS A 77 1.05 9.02 -8.85
C LYS A 77 2.21 9.99 -9.08
N THR A 78 3.14 10.11 -8.13
CA THR A 78 4.34 10.95 -8.27
C THR A 78 5.39 10.33 -9.18
N ILE A 79 5.36 9.01 -9.41
CA ILE A 79 6.29 8.32 -10.33
C ILE A 79 5.84 8.59 -11.77
N SER A 80 6.71 9.16 -12.59
CA SER A 80 6.44 9.43 -14.01
C SER A 80 6.47 8.14 -14.85
N ASN A 81 7.36 7.20 -14.49
CA ASN A 81 7.59 6.00 -15.27
C ASN A 81 6.60 4.85 -14.95
N LYS A 82 5.75 4.52 -15.93
CA LYS A 82 4.71 3.49 -15.84
C LYS A 82 5.24 2.08 -15.56
N SER A 83 6.48 1.78 -15.96
CA SER A 83 7.13 0.49 -15.66
C SER A 83 7.47 0.36 -14.17
N LEU A 84 7.82 1.46 -13.51
CA LEU A 84 8.09 1.53 -12.07
C LEU A 84 6.82 1.57 -11.21
N GLN A 85 5.68 1.93 -11.81
CA GLN A 85 4.36 1.89 -11.17
C GLN A 85 3.78 0.47 -11.04
N MET A 86 4.48 -0.58 -11.47
CA MET A 86 3.95 -1.95 -11.42
C MET A 86 3.57 -2.35 -9.99
N THR A 87 2.26 -2.32 -9.74
CA THR A 87 1.65 -2.52 -8.41
C THR A 87 1.75 -3.96 -7.94
N ARG A 88 2.09 -4.90 -8.84
CA ARG A 88 2.24 -6.33 -8.57
C ARG A 88 3.48 -6.68 -7.73
N MET A 89 4.43 -5.75 -7.57
CA MET A 89 5.61 -5.95 -6.72
C MET A 89 5.38 -5.64 -5.23
N TYR A 90 4.29 -4.97 -4.89
CA TYR A 90 4.02 -4.50 -3.53
C TYR A 90 3.01 -5.43 -2.86
N SER A 91 3.54 -6.32 -2.02
CA SER A 91 2.78 -7.44 -1.45
C SER A 91 1.75 -6.94 -0.45
N PHE A 92 2.09 -5.92 0.34
CA PHE A 92 1.16 -5.36 1.32
C PHE A 92 0.08 -4.51 0.65
N TYR A 93 0.42 -3.72 -0.37
CA TYR A 93 -0.59 -3.03 -1.17
C TYR A 93 -1.62 -3.98 -1.79
N ALA A 94 -1.19 -5.13 -2.31
CA ALA A 94 -2.08 -6.16 -2.83
C ALA A 94 -2.96 -6.77 -1.72
N LEU A 95 -2.37 -7.09 -0.57
CA LEU A 95 -3.08 -7.59 0.61
C LEU A 95 -4.12 -6.58 1.12
N ALA A 96 -3.75 -5.30 1.26
CA ALA A 96 -4.65 -4.24 1.69
C ALA A 96 -5.85 -4.08 0.75
N ARG A 97 -5.63 -4.19 -0.58
CA ARG A 97 -6.72 -4.24 -1.56
C ARG A 97 -7.60 -5.48 -1.39
N PHE A 98 -6.99 -6.64 -1.15
CA PHE A 98 -7.72 -7.88 -0.92
C PHE A 98 -8.58 -7.77 0.34
N ILE A 99 -8.07 -7.22 1.44
CA ILE A 99 -8.83 -6.98 2.67
C ILE A 99 -9.99 -6.03 2.39
N LEU A 100 -9.78 -4.93 1.67
CA LEU A 100 -10.85 -3.97 1.35
C LEU A 100 -11.98 -4.56 0.49
N ILE A 101 -11.69 -5.51 -0.40
CA ILE A 101 -12.69 -6.16 -1.26
C ILE A 101 -13.31 -7.37 -0.55
N GLY A 102 -12.51 -8.14 0.18
CA GLY A 102 -12.93 -9.36 0.87
C GLY A 102 -13.78 -9.07 2.11
N PHE A 103 -13.47 -8.01 2.86
CA PHE A 103 -14.22 -7.65 4.07
C PHE A 103 -15.72 -7.41 3.81
N PRO A 104 -16.15 -6.60 2.83
CA PRO A 104 -17.57 -6.43 2.52
C PRO A 104 -18.22 -7.70 1.98
N LEU A 105 -17.49 -8.58 1.27
CA LEU A 105 -18.02 -9.87 0.80
C LEU A 105 -18.32 -10.82 1.96
N VAL A 106 -17.44 -10.87 2.97
CA VAL A 106 -17.67 -11.65 4.20
C VAL A 106 -18.86 -11.08 4.96
N GLY A 107 -18.96 -9.76 5.09
CA GLY A 107 -20.10 -9.09 5.70
C GLY A 107 -21.43 -9.43 5.00
N LEU A 108 -21.45 -9.36 3.66
CA LEU A 108 -22.61 -9.73 2.84
C LEU A 108 -22.98 -11.21 3.02
N TYR A 109 -22.00 -12.11 3.03
CA TYR A 109 -22.22 -13.54 3.24
C TYR A 109 -22.87 -13.83 4.61
N ILE A 110 -22.36 -13.21 5.68
CA ILE A 110 -22.95 -13.33 7.02
C ILE A 110 -24.39 -12.79 7.03
N LEU A 111 -24.62 -11.63 6.39
CA LEU A 111 -25.95 -11.02 6.31
C LEU A 111 -26.94 -11.88 5.53
N CYS A 112 -26.50 -12.52 4.44
CA CYS A 112 -27.30 -13.50 3.69
C CYS A 112 -27.62 -14.76 4.52
N GLN A 113 -26.72 -15.21 5.39
CA GLN A 113 -26.97 -16.36 6.27
C GLN A 113 -27.92 -16.03 7.42
N VAL A 114 -27.89 -14.80 7.93
CA VAL A 114 -28.79 -14.33 9.00
C VAL A 114 -30.19 -14.00 8.46
N ALA A 115 -30.29 -13.59 7.19
CA ALA A 115 -31.57 -13.29 6.54
C ALA A 115 -32.31 -14.54 6.00
N ARG A 116 -31.77 -15.74 6.22
CA ARG A 116 -32.31 -17.02 5.76
C ARG A 116 -32.96 -17.78 6.90
#